data_AF-A0A8H3C932-F1
#
_entry.id   AF-A0A8H3C932-F1
#
_cell.length_a   1.000
_cell.length_b   1.000
_cell.length_c   1.000
_cell.angle_alpha   90.00
_cell.angle_beta   90.00
_cell.angle_gamma   90.00
#
_symmetry.space_group_name_H-M   'P 1'
#
loop_
_entity.id
_entity.type
_entity.pdbx_description
1 polymer ?
#
loop_
_entity_poly.entity_id
_entity_poly.type
_entity_poly.pdbx_seq_one_letter_code
_entity_poly.pdbx_strand_id
1 'polypeptide(L)'
;ITDFLSQSDQAHLAQVSRFHFQLVMPLAWRTVTGATQLFKLLPGVRVETPGVLTGTETIYLPRNLNINTACFARFRFYAKLVKHILLFKNPAIVIKVNRWGELLEYASHNVLLPSLLSITVETYWPESTSHYAWIALFSSPSNTQATMSYCLHFYR
;
A
#
# COMPACT_ATOMS: atom_id res chain seq x y z
N ILE A 1 -16.15 15.83 -13.54
CA ILE A 1 -15.96 15.22 -14.88
C ILE A 1 -15.08 13.98 -14.79
N THR A 2 -13.95 14.03 -14.09
CA THR A 2 -13.03 12.88 -13.94
C THR A 2 -13.57 11.72 -13.08
N ASP A 3 -14.52 11.98 -12.17
CA ASP A 3 -15.12 10.94 -11.30
C ASP A 3 -15.98 9.90 -12.06
N PHE A 4 -16.37 10.20 -13.30
CA PHE A 4 -17.16 9.29 -14.15
C PHE A 4 -16.29 8.42 -15.08
N LEU A 5 -14.97 8.57 -15.01
CA LEU A 5 -14.04 7.90 -15.91
C LEU A 5 -13.61 6.55 -15.35
N SER A 6 -13.53 5.54 -16.23
CA SER A 6 -12.97 4.25 -15.88
C SER A 6 -11.48 4.36 -15.49
N GLN A 7 -10.94 3.38 -14.78
CA GLN A 7 -9.52 3.38 -14.40
C GLN A 7 -8.58 3.43 -15.62
N SER A 8 -8.96 2.83 -16.76
CA SER A 8 -8.18 2.90 -17.99
C SER A 8 -8.16 4.30 -18.59
N ASP A 9 -9.30 5.01 -18.58
CA ASP A 9 -9.40 6.36 -19.13
C ASP A 9 -8.62 7.36 -18.27
N GLN A 10 -8.67 7.17 -16.96
CA GLN A 10 -7.85 7.91 -15.99
C GLN A 10 -6.35 7.73 -16.28
N ALA A 11 -5.91 6.50 -16.51
CA ALA A 11 -4.51 6.21 -16.84
C ALA A 11 -4.10 6.84 -18.18
N HIS A 12 -4.96 6.79 -19.20
CA HIS A 12 -4.71 7.44 -20.49
C HIS A 12 -4.58 8.96 -20.36
N LEU A 13 -5.53 9.62 -19.68
CA LEU A 13 -5.49 11.07 -19.49
C LEU A 13 -4.26 11.53 -18.72
N ALA A 14 -3.82 10.75 -17.73
CA ALA A 14 -2.61 11.04 -16.98
C ALA A 14 -1.34 11.06 -17.86
N GLN A 15 -1.33 10.38 -19.01
CA GLN A 15 -0.22 10.36 -19.95
C GLN A 15 -0.24 11.52 -20.95
N VAL A 16 -1.40 12.15 -21.18
CA VAL A 16 -1.57 13.19 -22.20
C VAL A 16 -0.92 14.51 -21.79
N SER A 17 -1.08 14.93 -20.53
CA SER A 17 -0.43 16.16 -20.04
C SER A 17 -0.19 16.18 -18.54
N ARG A 18 0.75 17.02 -18.11
CA ARG A 18 1.04 17.26 -16.68
C ARG A 18 -0.19 17.77 -15.92
N PHE A 19 -1.03 18.58 -16.57
CA PHE A 19 -2.26 19.10 -15.96
C PHE A 19 -3.26 17.97 -15.68
N HIS A 20 -3.52 17.11 -16.67
CA HIS A 20 -4.41 15.95 -16.49
C HIS A 20 -3.85 14.95 -15.48
N PHE A 21 -2.53 14.74 -15.48
CA PHE A 21 -1.86 13.94 -14.45
C PHE A 21 -2.16 14.46 -13.05
N GLN A 22 -2.02 15.77 -12.82
CA GLN A 22 -2.29 16.38 -11.51
C GLN A 22 -3.75 16.30 -11.09
N LEU A 23 -4.69 16.32 -12.03
CA LEU A 23 -6.12 16.16 -11.74
C LEU A 23 -6.52 14.72 -11.42
N VAL A 24 -5.96 13.75 -12.14
CA VAL A 24 -6.40 12.36 -12.09
C VAL A 24 -5.67 11.55 -11.01
N MET A 25 -4.39 11.82 -10.75
CA MET A 25 -3.62 11.05 -9.76
C MET A 25 -4.23 11.05 -8.36
N PRO A 26 -4.75 12.16 -7.82
CA PRO A 26 -5.42 12.14 -6.52
C PRO A 26 -6.63 11.21 -6.46
N LEU A 27 -7.34 11.02 -7.57
CA LEU A 27 -8.49 10.10 -7.66
C LEU A 27 -8.00 8.66 -7.77
N ALA A 28 -7.07 8.39 -8.69
CA ALA A 28 -6.54 7.05 -8.92
C ALA A 28 -5.79 6.46 -7.71
N TRP A 29 -5.13 7.31 -6.92
CA TRP A 29 -4.37 6.89 -5.73
C TRP A 29 -5.12 7.09 -4.42
N ARG A 30 -6.37 7.56 -4.45
CA ARG A 30 -7.18 7.76 -3.25
C ARG A 30 -7.35 6.46 -2.46
N THR A 31 -7.62 5.37 -3.17
CA THR A 31 -7.82 4.04 -2.62
C THR A 31 -6.80 3.10 -3.24
N VAL A 32 -5.90 2.55 -2.41
CA VAL A 32 -4.85 1.62 -2.86
C VAL A 32 -5.20 0.21 -2.44
N THR A 33 -5.18 -0.70 -3.42
CA THR A 33 -5.40 -2.13 -3.18
C THR A 33 -4.08 -2.88 -3.20
N GLY A 34 -3.74 -3.49 -2.07
CA GLY A 34 -2.49 -4.17 -1.81
C GLY A 34 -1.40 -3.22 -1.34
N ALA A 35 -0.88 -3.42 -0.13
CA ALA A 35 0.24 -2.64 0.40
C ALA A 35 1.47 -2.70 -0.54
N THR A 36 1.61 -3.78 -1.30
CA THR A 36 2.75 -4.02 -2.20
C THR A 36 2.84 -3.00 -3.33
N GLN A 37 1.73 -2.40 -3.76
CA GLN A 37 1.76 -1.33 -4.77
C GLN A 37 2.52 -0.09 -4.28
N LEU A 38 2.44 0.23 -3.00
CA LEU A 38 3.15 1.36 -2.41
C LEU A 38 4.66 1.10 -2.40
N PHE A 39 5.07 -0.10 -2.00
CA PHE A 39 6.49 -0.45 -1.94
C PHE A 39 7.14 -0.59 -3.32
N LYS A 40 6.37 -0.89 -4.37
CA LYS A 40 6.88 -0.85 -5.76
C LYS A 40 7.32 0.56 -6.20
N LEU A 41 6.88 1.61 -5.51
CA LEU A 41 7.35 2.98 -5.77
C LEU A 41 8.76 3.24 -5.25
N LEU A 42 9.27 2.36 -4.39
CA LEU A 42 10.61 2.48 -3.81
C LEU A 42 11.66 1.89 -4.77
N PRO A 43 12.71 2.65 -5.12
CA PRO A 43 13.77 2.14 -5.98
C PRO A 43 14.44 0.89 -5.38
N GLY A 44 14.64 -0.12 -6.22
CA GLY A 44 15.32 -1.36 -5.84
C GLY A 44 14.47 -2.35 -5.05
N VAL A 45 13.20 -2.04 -4.75
CA VAL A 45 12.27 -3.01 -4.17
C VAL A 45 11.91 -4.06 -5.21
N ARG A 46 11.96 -5.33 -4.79
CA ARG A 46 11.45 -6.46 -5.58
C ARG A 46 10.27 -7.07 -4.85
N VAL A 47 9.27 -7.49 -5.60
CA VAL A 47 8.09 -8.16 -5.07
C VAL A 47 7.99 -9.51 -5.74
N GLU A 48 8.10 -10.57 -4.95
CA GLU A 48 7.86 -11.94 -5.41
C GLU A 48 6.43 -12.32 -5.06
N THR A 49 5.60 -12.43 -6.08
CA THR A 49 4.21 -12.90 -5.94
C THR A 49 4.16 -14.41 -6.09
N PRO A 50 3.31 -15.11 -5.31
CA PRO A 50 3.06 -16.51 -5.57
C PRO A 50 2.43 -16.65 -6.96
N GLY A 51 2.86 -17.64 -7.75
CA GLY A 51 2.28 -17.93 -9.07
C GLY A 51 0.86 -18.51 -9.01
N VAL A 52 0.25 -18.57 -7.82
CA VAL A 52 -1.02 -19.22 -7.51
C VAL A 52 -1.96 -18.21 -6.84
N LEU A 53 -3.27 -18.49 -6.85
CA LEU A 53 -4.30 -17.65 -6.23
C LEU A 53 -4.21 -17.56 -4.70
N THR A 54 -3.37 -18.38 -4.08
CA THR A 54 -3.08 -18.40 -2.64
C THR A 54 -1.56 -18.47 -2.43
N GLY A 55 -1.07 -17.90 -1.33
CA GLY A 55 0.35 -18.01 -0.98
C GLY A 55 0.93 -16.78 -0.30
N THR A 56 2.25 -16.70 -0.31
CA THR A 56 3.00 -15.61 0.32
C THR A 56 3.58 -14.69 -0.74
N GLU A 57 3.19 -13.42 -0.71
CA GLU A 57 3.86 -12.35 -1.46
C GLU A 57 4.98 -11.78 -0.59
N THR A 58 6.21 -11.76 -1.11
CA THR A 58 7.37 -11.25 -0.35
C THR A 58 7.87 -9.96 -0.97
N ILE A 59 7.89 -8.90 -0.14
CA ILE A 59 8.51 -7.61 -0.46
C ILE A 59 9.97 -7.64 0.01
N TYR A 60 10.88 -7.53 -0.94
CA TYR A 60 12.31 -7.42 -0.70
C TYR A 60 12.73 -5.96 -0.74
N LEU A 61 13.01 -5.42 0.44
CA LEU A 61 13.62 -4.11 0.59
C LEU A 61 15.14 -4.21 0.35
N PRO A 62 15.74 -3.31 -0.46
CA PRO A 62 17.17 -3.32 -0.74
C PRO A 62 17.99 -2.96 0.50
N ARG A 63 19.20 -3.53 0.65
CA ARG A 63 20.10 -3.32 1.80
C ARG A 63 20.40 -1.85 2.11
N ASN A 64 20.66 -1.09 1.05
CA ASN A 64 21.01 0.33 1.12
C ASN A 64 19.81 1.21 0.77
N LEU A 65 18.61 0.86 1.28
CA LEU A 65 17.46 1.74 1.16
C LEU A 65 17.80 3.04 1.90
N ASN A 66 18.36 4.02 1.19
CA ASN A 66 18.73 5.30 1.76
C ASN A 66 17.49 6.18 1.78
N ILE A 67 16.66 5.99 2.81
CA ILE A 67 15.32 6.54 2.88
C ILE A 67 15.30 8.09 2.91
N ASN A 68 16.43 8.70 3.27
CA ASN A 68 16.64 10.15 3.28
C ASN A 68 16.97 10.76 1.90
N THR A 69 17.17 9.95 0.86
CA THR A 69 17.51 10.47 -0.48
C THR A 69 16.29 10.70 -1.36
N ALA A 70 16.51 11.41 -2.47
CA ALA A 70 15.56 11.64 -3.56
C ALA A 70 14.83 10.35 -4.04
N CYS A 71 15.37 9.16 -3.72
CA CYS A 71 14.75 7.86 -3.96
C CYS A 71 13.33 7.72 -3.38
N PHE A 72 13.01 8.39 -2.27
CA PHE A 72 11.66 8.37 -1.69
C PHE A 72 10.72 9.46 -2.24
N ALA A 73 11.18 10.34 -3.13
CA ALA A 73 10.36 11.44 -3.63
C ALA A 73 9.08 10.95 -4.32
N ARG A 74 9.19 9.88 -5.12
CA ARG A 74 8.03 9.27 -5.80
C ARG A 74 7.05 8.69 -4.78
N PHE A 75 7.54 7.90 -3.82
CA PHE A 75 6.70 7.36 -2.75
C PHE A 75 6.00 8.47 -1.97
N ARG A 76 6.75 9.48 -1.49
CA ARG A 76 6.20 10.61 -0.73
C ARG A 76 5.17 11.43 -1.52
N PHE A 77 5.32 11.54 -2.84
CA PHE A 77 4.33 12.20 -3.68
C PHE A 77 2.99 11.44 -3.65
N TYR A 78 3.01 10.14 -3.93
CA TYR A 78 1.79 9.32 -3.96
C TYR A 78 1.20 9.07 -2.59
N ALA A 79 2.03 8.90 -1.56
CA ALA A 79 1.61 8.67 -0.17
C ALA A 79 0.64 9.74 0.36
N LYS A 80 0.81 11.00 -0.06
CA LYS A 80 -0.08 12.11 0.32
C LYS A 80 -1.47 12.02 -0.29
N LEU A 81 -1.62 11.25 -1.37
CA LEU A 81 -2.87 11.08 -2.09
C LEU A 81 -3.70 9.92 -1.52
N VAL A 82 -3.07 8.98 -0.83
CA VAL A 82 -3.71 7.80 -0.27
C VAL A 82 -4.56 8.17 0.93
N LYS A 83 -5.86 7.90 0.83
CA LYS A 83 -6.84 8.06 1.93
C LYS A 83 -7.32 6.72 2.46
N HIS A 84 -7.35 5.69 1.63
CA HIS A 84 -7.85 4.37 1.97
C HIS A 84 -6.86 3.31 1.48
N ILE A 85 -6.52 2.34 2.32
CA ILE A 85 -5.69 1.21 1.92
C ILE A 85 -6.39 -0.10 2.24
N LEU A 86 -6.52 -0.98 1.24
CA LEU A 86 -6.85 -2.38 1.43
C LEU A 86 -5.54 -3.16 1.46
N LEU A 87 -5.11 -3.66 2.63
CA LEU A 87 -3.76 -4.21 2.82
C LEU A 87 -3.47 -5.40 1.90
N PHE A 88 -4.44 -6.29 1.76
CA PHE A 88 -4.32 -7.54 1.01
C PHE A 88 -5.20 -7.47 -0.23
N LYS A 89 -4.61 -7.67 -1.41
CA LYS A 89 -5.38 -7.71 -2.67
C LYS A 89 -6.33 -8.92 -2.73
N ASN A 90 -5.99 -9.98 -2.01
CA ASN A 90 -6.76 -11.21 -1.92
C ASN A 90 -6.64 -11.74 -0.48
N PRO A 91 -7.75 -12.11 0.20
CA PRO A 91 -7.73 -12.60 1.57
C PRO A 91 -6.90 -13.89 1.77
N ALA A 92 -6.60 -14.61 0.68
CA ALA A 92 -5.76 -15.80 0.67
C ALA A 92 -4.25 -15.53 0.51
N ILE A 93 -3.85 -14.27 0.28
CA ILE A 93 -2.44 -13.89 0.13
C ILE A 93 -1.94 -13.25 1.42
N VAL A 94 -0.84 -13.79 1.93
CA VAL A 94 -0.10 -13.21 3.07
C VAL A 94 1.07 -12.39 2.53
N ILE A 95 1.24 -11.16 3.00
CA ILE A 95 2.38 -10.32 2.62
C ILE A 95 3.47 -10.40 3.70
N LYS A 96 4.68 -10.75 3.29
CA LYS A 96 5.90 -10.71 4.10
C LYS A 96 6.84 -9.63 3.62
N VAL A 97 7.64 -9.09 4.54
CA VAL A 97 8.72 -8.13 4.25
C VAL A 97 10.01 -8.70 4.81
N ASN A 98 11.07 -8.76 3.99
CA ASN A 98 12.35 -9.36 4.42
C ASN A 98 13.10 -8.55 5.49
N ARG A 99 12.82 -7.25 5.61
CA ARG A 99 13.50 -6.31 6.53
C ARG A 99 12.49 -5.53 7.36
N TRP A 100 11.59 -6.25 8.02
CA TRP A 100 10.53 -5.68 8.86
C TRP A 100 11.06 -4.72 9.94
N GLY A 101 12.14 -5.09 10.63
CA GLY A 101 12.70 -4.28 11.73
C GLY A 101 13.09 -2.87 11.28
N GLU A 102 13.83 -2.75 10.18
CA GLU A 102 14.28 -1.46 9.64
C GLU A 102 13.12 -0.60 9.12
N LEU A 103 12.11 -1.25 8.54
CA LEU A 103 10.90 -0.57 8.07
C LEU A 103 10.09 0.01 9.24
N LEU A 104 9.96 -0.75 10.33
CA LEU A 104 9.29 -0.30 11.57
C LEU A 104 10.09 0.80 12.27
N GLU A 105 11.42 0.67 12.35
CA GLU A 105 12.31 1.69 12.89
C GLU A 105 12.18 3.01 12.12
N TYR A 106 12.15 2.95 10.78
CA TYR A 106 11.92 4.12 9.96
C TYR A 106 10.54 4.75 10.21
N ALA A 107 9.47 3.94 10.24
CA ALA A 107 8.11 4.41 10.44
C ALA A 107 7.86 4.96 11.85
N SER A 108 8.65 4.56 12.85
CA SER A 108 8.58 5.15 14.18
C SER A 108 8.96 6.64 14.21
N HIS A 109 9.73 7.10 13.22
CA HIS A 109 10.17 8.49 13.10
C HIS A 109 9.50 9.23 11.93
N ASN A 110 8.80 8.53 11.04
CA ASN A 110 8.31 9.08 9.77
C ASN A 110 6.91 8.59 9.43
N VAL A 111 6.04 9.53 9.09
CA VAL A 111 4.68 9.22 8.61
C VAL A 111 4.76 8.68 7.19
N LEU A 112 4.40 7.40 7.00
CA LEU A 112 4.41 6.79 5.66
C LEU A 112 3.23 7.25 4.80
N LEU A 113 2.03 7.34 5.37
CA LEU A 113 0.80 7.73 4.66
C LEU A 113 0.09 8.85 5.42
N PRO A 114 0.51 10.12 5.23
CA PRO A 114 0.06 11.24 6.07
C PRO A 114 -1.42 11.62 5.92
N SER A 115 -2.06 11.20 4.82
CA SER A 115 -3.47 11.51 4.52
C SER A 115 -4.39 10.31 4.76
N LEU A 116 -3.89 9.25 5.42
CA LEU A 116 -4.60 7.99 5.55
C LEU A 116 -5.77 8.10 6.55
N LEU A 117 -6.97 7.81 6.05
CA LEU A 117 -8.21 7.83 6.82
C LEU A 117 -8.65 6.44 7.22
N SER A 118 -8.48 5.44 6.34
CA SER A 118 -8.89 4.06 6.64
C SER A 118 -7.89 3.00 6.20
N ILE A 119 -7.72 1.99 7.05
CA ILE A 119 -7.03 0.73 6.74
C ILE A 119 -8.08 -0.38 6.75
N THR A 120 -8.21 -1.10 5.64
CA THR A 120 -9.05 -2.28 5.52
C THR A 120 -8.16 -3.51 5.46
N VAL A 121 -8.43 -4.47 6.34
CA VAL A 121 -7.73 -5.76 6.36
C VAL A 121 -8.74 -6.84 6.06
N GLU A 122 -8.67 -7.42 4.86
CA GLU A 122 -9.46 -8.58 4.44
C GLU A 122 -8.52 -9.78 4.36
N THR A 123 -8.73 -10.77 5.22
CA THR A 123 -7.82 -11.92 5.35
C THR A 123 -8.56 -13.14 5.90
N TYR A 124 -8.12 -14.32 5.49
CA TYR A 124 -8.51 -15.59 6.10
C TYR A 124 -7.71 -15.91 7.38
N TRP A 125 -6.69 -15.09 7.71
CA TRP A 125 -5.70 -15.41 8.75
C TRP A 125 -5.68 -14.38 9.89
N PRO A 126 -6.83 -14.04 10.50
CA PRO A 126 -7.02 -12.80 11.28
C PRO A 126 -5.96 -12.51 12.34
N GLU A 127 -5.45 -13.54 13.03
CA GLU A 127 -4.57 -13.40 14.19
C GLU A 127 -3.07 -13.35 13.86
N SER A 128 -2.68 -13.14 12.60
CA SER A 128 -1.26 -13.07 12.26
C SER A 128 -0.59 -11.80 12.82
N THR A 129 0.58 -11.96 13.46
CA THR A 129 1.41 -10.83 13.95
C THR A 129 1.79 -9.85 12.83
N SER A 130 1.86 -10.34 11.59
CA SER A 130 2.08 -9.51 10.39
C SER A 130 0.98 -8.47 10.21
N HIS A 131 -0.27 -8.78 10.54
CA HIS A 131 -1.40 -7.84 10.40
C HIS A 131 -1.25 -6.64 11.31
N TYR A 132 -0.92 -6.87 12.58
CA TYR A 132 -0.67 -5.80 13.54
C TYR A 132 0.55 -4.96 13.16
N ALA A 133 1.61 -5.59 12.64
CA ALA A 133 2.78 -4.86 12.13
C ALA A 133 2.42 -3.93 10.97
N TRP A 134 1.60 -4.40 10.02
CA TRP A 134 1.11 -3.58 8.92
C TRP A 134 0.22 -2.42 9.38
N ILE A 135 -0.68 -2.65 10.33
CA ILE A 135 -1.53 -1.58 10.88
C ILE A 135 -0.65 -0.56 11.61
N ALA A 136 0.24 -1.00 12.49
CA ALA A 136 1.15 -0.12 13.23
C ALA A 136 2.03 0.73 12.30
N LEU A 137 2.48 0.14 11.19
CA LEU A 137 3.29 0.81 10.18
C LEU A 137 2.57 2.02 9.56
N PHE A 138 1.26 1.90 9.31
CA PHE A 138 0.49 2.92 8.60
C PHE A 138 -0.32 3.85 9.52
N SER A 139 -0.55 3.46 10.77
CA SER A 139 -1.32 4.26 11.74
C SER A 139 -0.47 5.30 12.50
N SER A 140 0.85 5.32 12.37
CA SER A 140 1.72 6.24 13.12
C SER A 140 2.06 7.49 12.30
N PRO A 141 1.81 8.74 12.76
CA PRO A 141 0.97 9.28 13.83
C PRO A 141 -0.32 9.92 13.26
N SER A 142 -0.96 9.27 12.30
CA SER A 142 -2.19 9.76 11.66
C SER A 142 -3.43 9.34 12.47
N ASN A 143 -4.49 10.17 12.47
CA ASN A 143 -5.82 9.81 13.01
C ASN A 143 -6.53 8.80 12.08
N THR A 144 -5.88 7.67 11.82
CA THR A 144 -6.35 6.65 10.90
C THR A 144 -7.30 5.70 11.62
N GLN A 145 -8.48 5.50 11.04
CA GLN A 145 -9.41 4.46 11.51
C GLN A 145 -9.00 3.12 10.91
N ALA A 146 -8.71 2.13 11.75
CA ALA A 146 -8.44 0.77 11.28
C ALA A 146 -9.73 -0.06 11.34
N THR A 147 -10.13 -0.63 10.21
CA THR A 147 -11.27 -1.54 10.10
C THR A 147 -10.75 -2.91 9.70
N MET A 148 -11.05 -3.92 10.52
CA MET A 148 -10.68 -5.31 10.24
C MET A 148 -11.94 -6.07 9.83
N SER A 149 -11.91 -6.68 8.65
CA SER A 149 -13.03 -7.45 8.10
C SER A 149 -12.61 -8.89 7.90
N TYR A 150 -13.31 -9.81 8.55
CA TYR A 150 -13.03 -11.24 8.47
C TYR A 150 -13.80 -11.86 7.31
N CYS A 151 -13.11 -12.47 6.37
CA CYS A 151 -13.76 -13.25 5.31
C CYS A 151 -14.12 -14.63 5.88
N LEU A 152 -15.32 -14.76 6.45
CA LEU A 152 -15.84 -16.05 6.90
C LEU A 152 -16.27 -16.87 5.68
N HIS A 153 -15.43 -17.79 5.23
CA HIS A 153 -15.91 -18.93 4.45
C HIS A 153 -16.17 -20.10 5.40
N PHE A 154 -17.46 -20.40 5.56
CA PHE A 154 -17.91 -21.75 5.92
C PHE A 154 -17.41 -22.71 4.83
N TYR A 155 -16.32 -23.43 5.09
CA TYR A 155 -16.03 -24.63 4.32
C TYR A 155 -17.09 -25.68 4.69
N ARG A 156 -17.93 -26.03 3.71
CA ARG A 156 -18.66 -27.30 3.67
C ARG A 156 -17.81 -28.32 2.92
#